data_AF-A0A820X8X7-F1
#
_entry.id   AF-A0A820X8X7-F1
#
_cell.length_a   1.000
_cell.length_b   1.000
_cell.length_c   1.000
_cell.angle_alpha   90.00
_cell.angle_beta   90.00
_cell.angle_gamma   90.00
#
_symmetry.space_group_name_H-M   'P 1'
#
loop_
_entity.id
_entity.type
_entity.pdbx_description
1 polymer ?
#
loop_
_entity_poly.entity_id
_entity_poly.type
_entity_poly.pdbx_seq_one_letter_code
_entity_poly.pdbx_strand_id
1 'polypeptide(L)'
;KTNVEHNQSKCQLSDSTHHRSNDLSTNVSNNSSSTSSIPTTTRPVQTKFVSENTLASFKGAFQLGFDFVEFDVQLSKDKIPVVYHDFQVAITLKRKFQQAELFVVPVKDLTLPQLQSLKIYHASKTDVSKIEDEFDDDEQSSQEKFRSLFPTLQELFEQLDPHLGFNVEIKYAMQYRQGGYEQNYFFERNEYIDCILRCLITYAGKRIIVLSTFDPDCASMLRRKQTLFPVLFLTQGDKGDWPQFLDVRTWSVNIGLCFIVAEHLSGLAGPALDILSDKDFVKHVKNNGKLLFIWGDEATNKDVSKCLIDLKIDGLIFDHVAELKDEHSTTENLFIAEEREELEVLNNFRQKQLELKYRQLLQELESLQSAREINDLSISTTNQPSESIEGVDSISENISIDSNFKHVM
;
A
#
# COMPACT_ATOMS: atom_id res chain seq x y z
N LYS A 1 8.39 -3.65 -9.93
CA LYS A 1 8.18 -5.00 -9.37
C LYS A 1 7.72 -4.76 -7.95
N THR A 2 6.46 -4.99 -7.66
CA THR A 2 5.85 -4.47 -6.43
C THR A 2 5.41 -5.64 -5.55
N ASN A 3 5.95 -5.72 -4.34
CA ASN A 3 5.48 -6.67 -3.33
C ASN A 3 4.29 -6.06 -2.60
N VAL A 4 3.17 -6.78 -2.55
CA VAL A 4 1.92 -6.34 -1.93
C VAL A 4 1.59 -7.28 -0.77
N GLU A 5 1.40 -6.74 0.43
CA GLU A 5 0.95 -7.55 1.57
C GLU A 5 -0.56 -7.69 1.57
N HIS A 6 -1.05 -8.92 1.73
CA HIS A 6 -2.41 -9.25 2.13
C HIS A 6 -2.44 -9.49 3.63
N ASN A 7 -3.56 -9.19 4.30
CA ASN A 7 -3.76 -9.51 5.70
C ASN A 7 -5.13 -10.19 5.84
N GLN A 8 -5.19 -11.51 5.66
CA GLN A 8 -6.40 -12.30 5.92
C GLN A 8 -6.12 -13.53 6.79
N SER A 9 -7.09 -13.86 7.65
CA SER A 9 -7.19 -15.15 8.32
C SER A 9 -8.55 -15.81 8.05
N LYS A 10 -8.56 -16.97 7.38
CA LYS A 10 -9.80 -17.68 7.01
C LYS A 10 -10.50 -18.33 8.20
N CYS A 11 -11.82 -18.19 8.21
CA CYS A 11 -12.78 -18.97 8.97
C CYS A 11 -13.13 -20.25 8.18
N GLN A 12 -12.69 -21.42 8.66
CA GLN A 12 -13.19 -22.72 8.18
C GLN A 12 -14.31 -23.20 9.11
N LEU A 13 -15.55 -23.19 8.62
CA LEU A 13 -16.62 -24.01 9.20
C LEU A 13 -16.46 -25.43 8.65
N SER A 14 -15.91 -26.34 9.46
CA SER A 14 -15.96 -27.78 9.18
C SER A 14 -16.70 -28.50 10.31
N ASP A 15 -17.74 -29.23 9.90
CA ASP A 15 -18.53 -30.11 10.75
C ASP A 15 -17.94 -31.54 10.71
N SER A 16 -18.11 -32.24 11.83
CA SER A 16 -18.02 -33.70 12.05
C SER A 16 -16.65 -34.36 12.39
N THR A 17 -16.56 -34.69 13.69
CA THR A 17 -16.11 -35.96 14.31
C THR A 17 -15.24 -36.95 13.53
N HIS A 18 -14.03 -37.23 14.04
CA HIS A 18 -13.58 -38.60 14.34
C HIS A 18 -12.37 -38.65 15.29
N HIS A 19 -12.47 -39.51 16.30
CA HIS A 19 -11.40 -39.89 17.23
C HIS A 19 -10.19 -40.51 16.53
N ARG A 20 -8.98 -40.16 16.99
CA ARG A 20 -7.94 -41.14 17.36
C ARG A 20 -6.77 -40.52 18.12
N SER A 21 -6.46 -41.16 19.23
CA SER A 21 -5.29 -41.02 20.09
C SER A 21 -4.01 -41.53 19.40
N ASN A 22 -2.87 -40.88 19.66
CA ASN A 22 -1.71 -41.51 20.32
C ASN A 22 -0.46 -40.61 20.35
N ASP A 23 0.19 -40.70 21.51
CA ASP A 23 1.63 -40.79 21.79
C ASP A 23 2.57 -39.58 21.71
N LEU A 24 3.01 -39.25 22.93
CA LEU A 24 4.26 -38.59 23.31
C LEU A 24 5.47 -39.22 22.61
N SER A 25 6.41 -38.37 22.19
CA SER A 25 7.83 -38.63 22.45
C SER A 25 8.58 -37.32 22.62
N THR A 26 8.89 -37.05 23.88
CA THR A 26 9.94 -36.16 24.37
C THR A 26 11.30 -36.49 23.78
N ASN A 27 12.10 -35.49 23.41
CA ASN A 27 13.55 -35.61 23.47
C ASN A 27 14.15 -34.36 24.12
N VAL A 28 14.83 -34.63 25.23
CA VAL A 28 15.61 -33.74 26.07
C VAL A 28 17.07 -33.82 25.64
N SER A 29 17.77 -32.69 25.62
CA SER A 29 19.23 -32.69 25.77
C SER A 29 19.68 -31.44 26.53
N ASN A 30 20.25 -31.69 27.72
CA ASN A 30 20.93 -30.75 28.61
C ASN A 30 22.45 -30.75 28.36
N ASN A 31 23.08 -29.58 28.39
CA ASN A 31 24.20 -29.17 29.27
C ASN A 31 25.25 -28.23 28.62
N SER A 32 25.22 -26.99 29.12
CA SER A 32 26.32 -26.15 29.65
C SER A 32 27.70 -26.10 28.96
N SER A 33 28.07 -24.89 28.53
CA SER A 33 29.37 -24.28 28.86
C SER A 33 29.34 -22.76 28.64
N SER A 34 29.74 -22.02 29.67
CA SER A 34 29.74 -20.57 29.81
C SER A 34 31.04 -19.92 29.31
N THR A 35 30.93 -18.89 28.47
CA THR A 35 31.95 -17.85 28.30
C THR A 35 31.31 -16.50 28.02
N SER A 36 31.71 -15.51 28.81
CA SER A 36 31.26 -14.13 28.85
C SER A 36 31.51 -13.34 27.56
N SER A 37 30.48 -12.69 27.02
CA SER A 37 30.63 -11.48 26.20
C SER A 37 29.40 -10.58 26.31
N ILE A 38 29.70 -9.28 26.37
CA ILE A 38 28.89 -8.06 26.49
C ILE A 38 27.44 -8.19 25.97
N PRO A 39 26.39 -7.78 26.72
CA PRO A 39 25.03 -7.83 26.21
C PRO A 39 24.80 -6.69 25.22
N THR A 40 24.98 -6.97 23.93
CA THR A 40 24.36 -6.17 22.86
C THR A 40 22.89 -6.59 22.81
N THR A 41 22.04 -5.91 23.58
CA THR A 41 20.59 -6.17 23.57
C THR A 41 19.97 -5.59 22.31
N THR A 42 20.18 -6.23 21.15
CA THR A 42 19.17 -6.24 20.09
C THR A 42 18.34 -7.49 20.33
N ARG A 43 17.33 -7.37 21.21
CA ARG A 43 16.31 -8.40 21.33
C ARG A 43 15.65 -8.53 19.95
N PRO A 44 15.53 -9.74 19.38
CA PRO A 44 14.70 -9.92 18.19
C PRO A 44 13.30 -9.42 18.52
N VAL A 45 12.77 -8.55 17.67
CA VAL A 45 11.39 -8.07 17.79
C VAL A 45 10.50 -9.30 17.63
N GLN A 46 10.07 -9.84 18.76
CA GLN A 46 9.10 -10.91 18.82
C GLN A 46 7.78 -10.29 18.38
N THR A 47 7.42 -10.46 17.10
CA THR A 47 6.20 -9.90 16.52
C THR A 47 5.00 -10.58 17.15
N LYS A 48 4.50 -9.98 18.23
CA LYS A 48 3.15 -10.20 18.74
C LYS A 48 2.20 -10.05 17.54
N PHE A 49 1.43 -11.09 17.24
CA PHE A 49 0.41 -11.14 16.18
C PHE A 49 -0.28 -9.78 16.01
N VAL A 50 0.07 -9.06 14.95
CA VAL A 50 -0.57 -7.78 14.63
C VAL A 50 -1.87 -8.14 13.90
N SER A 51 -2.97 -7.56 14.35
CA SER A 51 -4.29 -7.79 13.75
C SER A 51 -4.29 -7.31 12.29
N GLU A 52 -4.97 -8.07 11.42
CA GLU A 52 -5.24 -7.70 10.04
C GLU A 52 -5.91 -6.33 9.94
N ASN A 53 -5.71 -5.66 8.80
CA ASN A 53 -6.37 -4.39 8.48
C ASN A 53 -6.24 -3.28 9.54
N THR A 54 -5.12 -3.26 10.27
CA THR A 54 -4.84 -2.24 11.29
C THR A 54 -3.73 -1.30 10.87
N LEU A 55 -3.78 -0.05 11.36
CA LEU A 55 -2.68 0.90 11.17
C LEU A 55 -1.33 0.36 11.65
N ALA A 56 -1.32 -0.50 12.66
CA ALA A 56 -0.10 -1.12 13.16
C ALA A 56 0.49 -2.12 12.17
N SER A 57 -0.33 -2.97 11.52
CA SER A 57 0.17 -3.93 10.52
C SER A 57 0.74 -3.19 9.32
N PHE A 58 0.02 -2.17 8.82
CA PHE A 58 0.49 -1.38 7.67
C PHE A 58 1.77 -0.58 7.95
N LYS A 59 1.93 -0.03 9.17
CA LYS A 59 3.21 0.59 9.57
C LYS A 59 4.34 -0.43 9.63
N GLY A 60 4.06 -1.63 10.13
CA GLY A 60 5.00 -2.75 10.11
C GLY A 60 5.43 -3.13 8.70
N ALA A 61 4.48 -3.25 7.77
CA ALA A 61 4.71 -3.52 6.34
C ALA A 61 5.72 -2.53 5.74
N PHE A 62 5.48 -1.23 5.95
CA PHE A 62 6.33 -0.18 5.44
C PHE A 62 7.74 -0.22 6.06
N GLN A 63 7.84 -0.43 7.37
CA GLN A 63 9.13 -0.59 8.06
C GLN A 63 9.91 -1.81 7.55
N LEU A 64 9.20 -2.85 7.14
CA LEU A 64 9.76 -4.02 6.49
C LEU A 64 10.08 -3.75 5.01
N GLY A 65 9.88 -2.56 4.46
CA GLY A 65 10.27 -2.17 3.10
C GLY A 65 9.34 -2.70 2.00
N PHE A 66 8.06 -2.94 2.33
CA PHE A 66 7.06 -3.31 1.33
C PHE A 66 6.62 -2.12 0.49
N ASP A 67 6.31 -2.39 -0.78
CA ASP A 67 5.91 -1.36 -1.73
C ASP A 67 4.46 -0.99 -1.53
N PHE A 68 3.60 -2.00 -1.30
CA PHE A 68 2.16 -1.82 -1.11
C PHE A 68 1.65 -2.58 0.10
N VAL A 69 0.56 -2.05 0.65
CA VAL A 69 -0.41 -2.82 1.45
C VAL A 69 -1.70 -2.97 0.66
N GLU A 70 -2.30 -4.16 0.75
CA GLU A 70 -3.64 -4.45 0.28
C GLU A 70 -4.61 -4.47 1.47
N PHE A 71 -5.83 -3.97 1.24
CA PHE A 71 -6.90 -4.02 2.22
C PHE A 71 -8.27 -3.82 1.59
N ASP A 72 -9.29 -4.38 2.26
CA ASP A 72 -10.69 -4.23 1.91
C ASP A 72 -11.31 -2.94 2.44
N VAL A 73 -12.07 -2.25 1.58
CA VAL A 73 -12.89 -1.11 1.96
C VAL A 73 -14.36 -1.42 1.78
N GLN A 74 -15.12 -1.14 2.85
CA GLN A 74 -16.57 -1.19 2.87
C GLN A 74 -17.17 0.13 3.36
N LEU A 75 -18.50 0.30 3.29
CA LEU A 75 -19.19 1.44 3.90
C LEU A 75 -19.88 1.05 5.22
N SER A 76 -19.71 1.91 6.23
CA SER A 76 -20.58 1.94 7.41
C SER A 76 -22.00 2.42 7.06
N LYS A 77 -22.94 2.29 8.00
CA LYS A 77 -24.33 2.77 7.84
C LYS A 77 -24.44 4.26 7.49
N ASP A 78 -23.55 5.07 8.05
CA ASP A 78 -23.42 6.51 7.78
C ASP A 78 -22.55 6.82 6.54
N LYS A 79 -22.28 5.80 5.71
CA LYS A 79 -21.61 5.89 4.40
C LYS A 79 -20.16 6.37 4.49
N ILE A 80 -19.48 6.03 5.57
CA ILE A 80 -18.05 6.31 5.74
C ILE A 80 -17.26 5.09 5.28
N PRO A 81 -16.23 5.26 4.42
CA PRO A 81 -15.34 4.17 4.04
C PRO A 81 -14.54 3.64 5.24
N VAL A 82 -14.77 2.38 5.59
CA VAL A 82 -14.12 1.64 6.68
C VAL A 82 -13.28 0.53 6.09
N VAL A 83 -12.07 0.36 6.63
CA VAL A 83 -11.17 -0.72 6.24
C VAL A 83 -11.49 -1.95 7.08
N TYR A 84 -12.10 -2.95 6.46
CA TYR A 84 -12.50 -4.20 7.10
C TYR A 84 -12.93 -5.24 6.05
N HIS A 85 -12.54 -6.50 6.26
CA HIS A 85 -12.81 -7.57 5.30
C HIS A 85 -14.23 -8.13 5.41
N ASP A 86 -14.65 -8.65 6.56
CA ASP A 86 -15.92 -9.37 6.64
C ASP A 86 -17.14 -8.45 6.49
N PHE A 87 -18.23 -8.93 5.89
CA PHE A 87 -19.48 -8.15 5.81
C PHE A 87 -20.19 -8.02 7.17
N GLN A 88 -19.77 -8.80 8.17
CA GLN A 88 -20.41 -8.95 9.47
C GLN A 88 -19.39 -8.94 10.59
N VAL A 89 -19.77 -8.40 11.75
CA VAL A 89 -18.97 -8.37 12.97
C VAL A 89 -19.68 -9.15 14.07
N ALA A 90 -18.91 -9.92 14.86
CA ALA A 90 -19.42 -10.60 16.04
C ALA A 90 -19.25 -9.71 17.27
N ILE A 91 -20.35 -9.42 17.97
CA ILE A 91 -20.37 -8.60 19.18
C ILE A 91 -20.84 -9.41 20.37
N THR A 92 -20.20 -9.25 21.52
CA THR A 92 -20.63 -9.88 22.77
C THR A 92 -21.36 -8.85 23.63
N LEU A 93 -22.61 -9.14 23.99
CA LEU A 93 -23.31 -8.34 25.00
C LEU A 93 -23.05 -8.93 26.39
N LYS A 94 -22.13 -8.34 27.16
CA LYS A 94 -21.99 -8.69 28.58
C LYS A 94 -23.17 -8.11 29.38
N ARG A 95 -24.14 -8.95 29.73
CA ARG A 95 -25.10 -8.65 30.80
C ARG A 95 -24.49 -9.15 32.12
N LYS A 96 -24.46 -8.30 33.16
CA LYS A 96 -24.02 -8.73 34.50
C LYS A 96 -24.86 -9.96 34.90
N PHE A 97 -24.19 -11.07 35.20
CA PHE A 97 -24.76 -12.37 35.63
C PHE A 97 -25.41 -13.28 34.57
N GLN A 98 -25.15 -13.10 33.27
CA GLN A 98 -25.58 -14.06 32.24
C GLN A 98 -24.43 -14.47 31.32
N GLN A 99 -24.52 -15.68 30.74
CA GLN A 99 -23.60 -16.18 29.73
C GLN A 99 -23.48 -15.16 28.58
N ALA A 100 -22.25 -14.89 28.15
CA ALA A 100 -21.95 -14.01 27.04
C ALA A 100 -22.58 -14.56 25.75
N GLU A 101 -23.59 -13.88 25.21
CA GLU A 101 -24.21 -14.21 23.93
C GLU A 101 -23.54 -13.40 22.82
N LEU A 102 -23.11 -14.10 21.76
CA LEU A 102 -22.53 -13.52 20.55
C LEU A 102 -23.65 -13.17 19.57
N PHE A 103 -23.72 -11.90 19.18
CA PHE A 103 -24.61 -11.41 18.13
C PHE A 103 -23.79 -11.08 16.90
N VAL A 104 -24.26 -11.53 15.73
CA VAL A 104 -23.63 -11.20 14.45
C VAL A 104 -24.41 -10.05 13.82
N VAL A 105 -23.72 -8.95 13.50
CA VAL A 105 -24.33 -7.74 12.96
C VAL A 105 -23.63 -7.33 11.67
N PRO A 106 -24.35 -7.02 10.59
CA PRO A 106 -23.73 -6.51 9.36
C PRO A 106 -23.06 -5.16 9.57
N VAL A 107 -21.86 -4.98 9.00
CA VAL A 107 -21.11 -3.72 9.06
C VAL A 107 -21.92 -2.55 8.49
N LYS A 108 -22.64 -2.78 7.39
CA LYS A 108 -23.53 -1.81 6.75
C LYS A 108 -24.66 -1.28 7.66
N ASP A 109 -24.96 -1.98 8.76
CA ASP A 109 -26.04 -1.63 9.67
C ASP A 109 -25.54 -0.89 10.94
N LEU A 110 -24.22 -0.66 11.04
CA LEU A 110 -23.56 0.06 12.13
C LEU A 110 -22.94 1.36 11.64
N THR A 111 -23.12 2.45 12.38
CA THR A 111 -22.41 3.71 12.11
C THR A 111 -20.93 3.59 12.49
N LEU A 112 -20.07 4.45 11.95
CA LEU A 112 -18.65 4.43 12.32
C LEU A 112 -18.42 4.54 13.84
N PRO A 113 -19.08 5.45 14.59
CA PRO A 113 -18.92 5.50 16.05
C PRO A 113 -19.36 4.20 16.74
N GLN A 114 -20.37 3.49 16.19
CA GLN A 114 -20.77 2.20 16.72
C GLN A 114 -19.69 1.15 16.47
N LEU A 115 -19.17 1.05 15.25
CA LEU A 115 -18.08 0.12 14.90
C LEU A 115 -16.84 0.34 15.79
N GLN A 116 -16.39 1.59 15.91
CA GLN A 116 -15.19 1.95 16.67
C GLN A 116 -15.37 1.87 18.20
N SER A 117 -16.59 1.64 18.69
CA SER A 117 -16.87 1.41 20.12
C SER A 117 -17.11 -0.06 20.46
N LEU A 118 -17.10 -0.96 19.47
CA LEU A 118 -17.28 -2.39 19.70
C LEU A 118 -16.08 -2.97 20.46
N LYS A 119 -16.38 -3.65 21.57
CA LYS A 119 -15.43 -4.59 22.21
C LYS A 119 -15.51 -5.91 21.46
N ILE A 120 -14.78 -6.02 20.35
CA ILE A 120 -14.80 -7.22 19.51
C ILE A 120 -14.05 -8.37 20.18
N TYR A 121 -14.65 -9.55 20.10
CA TYR A 121 -13.99 -10.82 20.31
C TYR A 121 -13.87 -11.50 18.93
N HIS A 122 -12.66 -11.84 18.49
CA HIS A 122 -12.46 -12.54 17.22
C HIS A 122 -13.30 -13.84 17.20
N ALA A 123 -14.18 -13.96 16.20
CA ALA A 123 -15.05 -15.13 16.02
C ALA A 123 -14.27 -16.44 15.75
N SER A 124 -12.98 -16.36 15.45
CA SER A 124 -12.09 -17.53 15.28
C SER A 124 -11.74 -18.25 16.59
N LYS A 125 -12.09 -17.69 17.76
CA LYS A 125 -11.97 -18.37 19.05
C LYS A 125 -13.35 -18.88 19.49
N THR A 126 -13.69 -20.07 19.06
CA THR A 126 -14.88 -20.83 19.49
C THR A 126 -14.88 -21.18 20.99
N ASP A 127 -13.80 -20.89 21.71
CA ASP A 127 -13.65 -21.16 23.14
C ASP A 127 -13.89 -19.91 23.99
N VAL A 128 -15.14 -19.74 24.42
CA VAL A 128 -15.58 -18.71 25.38
C VAL A 128 -14.92 -18.89 26.77
N SER A 129 -14.28 -20.05 27.00
CA SER A 129 -13.70 -20.49 28.28
C SER A 129 -12.35 -19.83 28.64
N LYS A 130 -11.70 -19.12 27.71
CA LYS A 130 -10.39 -18.46 27.95
C LYS A 130 -10.47 -16.92 28.05
N ILE A 131 -11.67 -16.36 28.11
CA ILE A 131 -11.89 -14.90 28.11
C ILE A 131 -11.78 -14.29 29.53
N GLU A 132 -11.64 -15.10 30.58
CA GLU A 132 -11.64 -14.60 31.96
C GLU A 132 -10.29 -14.02 32.43
N ASP A 133 -9.17 -14.27 31.73
CA ASP A 133 -7.83 -13.97 32.26
C ASP A 133 -7.11 -12.73 31.67
N GLU A 134 -7.72 -11.96 30.76
CA GLU A 134 -7.17 -10.68 30.28
C GLU A 134 -7.96 -9.47 30.83
N PHE A 135 -8.05 -9.38 32.16
CA PHE A 135 -8.56 -8.20 32.87
C PHE A 135 -7.46 -7.58 33.71
N ASP A 136 -6.50 -6.94 33.03
CA ASP A 136 -5.77 -5.80 33.57
C ASP A 136 -5.42 -4.86 32.40
N ASP A 137 -5.48 -3.56 32.69
CA ASP A 137 -4.98 -2.39 31.92
C ASP A 137 -6.01 -1.48 31.20
N ASP A 138 -6.19 -0.31 31.83
CA ASP A 138 -6.62 1.02 31.34
C ASP A 138 -7.70 1.10 30.23
N GLU A 139 -8.86 1.68 30.58
CA GLU A 139 -9.98 1.97 29.67
C GLU A 139 -9.55 2.78 28.42
N GLN A 140 -8.52 3.62 28.55
CA GLN A 140 -8.01 4.44 27.46
C GLN A 140 -7.18 3.65 26.44
N SER A 141 -6.36 2.69 26.90
CA SER A 141 -5.59 1.80 26.01
C SER A 141 -6.52 0.84 25.26
N SER A 142 -7.58 0.40 25.94
CA SER A 142 -8.63 -0.43 25.35
C SER A 142 -9.34 0.31 24.21
N GLN A 143 -9.74 1.57 24.41
CA GLN A 143 -10.47 2.34 23.40
C GLN A 143 -9.62 2.63 22.15
N GLU A 144 -8.32 2.91 22.30
CA GLU A 144 -7.39 3.06 21.17
C GLU A 144 -7.21 1.74 20.41
N LYS A 145 -7.09 0.61 21.12
CA LYS A 145 -6.98 -0.74 20.55
C LYS A 145 -8.23 -1.17 19.76
N PHE A 146 -9.42 -0.66 20.11
CA PHE A 146 -10.66 -0.95 19.37
C PHE A 146 -10.87 0.00 18.18
N ARG A 147 -10.52 1.29 18.32
CA ARG A 147 -10.46 2.21 17.17
C ARG A 147 -9.54 1.68 16.08
N SER A 148 -8.44 1.03 16.44
CA SER A 148 -7.49 0.48 15.48
C SER A 148 -8.00 -0.71 14.68
N LEU A 149 -9.13 -1.33 15.04
CA LEU A 149 -9.73 -2.47 14.31
C LEU A 149 -10.63 -2.03 13.14
N PHE A 150 -11.17 -0.82 13.18
CA PHE A 150 -11.99 -0.23 12.11
C PHE A 150 -11.47 1.14 11.73
N PRO A 151 -10.22 1.22 11.24
CA PRO A 151 -9.74 2.49 10.74
C PRO A 151 -10.55 2.87 9.48
N THR A 152 -10.83 4.15 9.34
CA THR A 152 -11.39 4.68 8.11
C THR A 152 -10.32 4.74 7.02
N LEU A 153 -10.75 4.72 5.76
CA LEU A 153 -9.84 4.92 4.65
C LEU A 153 -9.10 6.28 4.73
N GLN A 154 -9.79 7.31 5.23
CA GLN A 154 -9.20 8.62 5.49
C GLN A 154 -8.07 8.54 6.53
N GLU A 155 -8.31 7.85 7.66
CA GLU A 155 -7.29 7.69 8.72
C GLU A 155 -6.03 7.00 8.17
N LEU A 156 -6.16 6.05 7.24
CA LEU A 156 -5.01 5.43 6.57
C LEU A 156 -4.20 6.45 5.76
N PHE A 157 -4.85 7.31 4.97
CA PHE A 157 -4.16 8.35 4.19
C PHE A 157 -3.43 9.35 5.07
N GLU A 158 -4.02 9.73 6.21
CA GLU A 158 -3.47 10.72 7.12
C GLU A 158 -2.32 10.16 7.98
N GLN A 159 -2.32 8.86 8.29
CA GLN A 159 -1.42 8.28 9.30
C GLN A 159 -0.32 7.36 8.76
N LEU A 160 -0.41 6.93 7.50
CA LEU A 160 0.60 6.07 6.85
C LEU A 160 1.55 6.89 5.98
N ASP A 161 2.78 6.42 5.84
CA ASP A 161 3.81 7.10 5.03
C ASP A 161 3.35 7.25 3.57
N PRO A 162 3.41 8.44 2.94
CA PRO A 162 2.97 8.66 1.56
C PRO A 162 3.59 7.74 0.49
N HIS A 163 4.76 7.16 0.74
CA HIS A 163 5.43 6.23 -0.17
C HIS A 163 4.88 4.80 -0.10
N LEU A 164 4.09 4.47 0.92
CA LEU A 164 3.44 3.16 0.95
C LEU A 164 2.28 3.12 -0.06
N GLY A 165 2.41 2.35 -1.13
CA GLY A 165 1.35 2.19 -2.11
C GLY A 165 0.12 1.49 -1.51
N PHE A 166 -1.08 1.80 -2.01
CA PHE A 166 -2.31 1.11 -1.60
C PHE A 166 -2.89 0.29 -2.76
N ASN A 167 -3.17 -0.98 -2.51
CA ASN A 167 -4.12 -1.76 -3.30
C ASN A 167 -5.44 -1.78 -2.54
N VAL A 168 -6.40 -0.96 -2.98
CA VAL A 168 -7.68 -0.79 -2.30
C VAL A 168 -8.71 -1.74 -2.93
N GLU A 169 -9.02 -2.85 -2.25
CA GLU A 169 -10.12 -3.71 -2.66
C GLU A 169 -11.45 -3.05 -2.30
N ILE A 170 -12.25 -2.72 -3.31
CA ILE A 170 -13.63 -2.31 -3.12
C ILE A 170 -14.47 -3.58 -2.96
N LYS A 171 -14.73 -3.91 -1.71
CA LYS A 171 -15.50 -5.10 -1.37
C LYS A 171 -16.98 -4.83 -1.57
N TYR A 172 -17.63 -5.63 -2.40
CA TYR A 172 -19.04 -5.48 -2.73
C TYR A 172 -19.72 -6.84 -2.72
N ALA A 173 -20.84 -6.95 -2.01
CA ALA A 173 -21.50 -8.23 -1.79
C ALA A 173 -22.07 -8.82 -3.09
N MET A 174 -21.64 -10.02 -3.42
CA MET A 174 -22.04 -10.76 -4.61
C MET A 174 -22.99 -11.91 -4.31
N GLN A 175 -23.69 -12.37 -5.34
CA GLN A 175 -24.55 -13.53 -5.29
C GLN A 175 -23.76 -14.81 -5.54
N TYR A 176 -24.03 -15.85 -4.77
CA TYR A 176 -23.43 -17.17 -5.02
C TYR A 176 -24.19 -17.95 -6.08
N ARG A 177 -23.46 -18.80 -6.82
CA ARG A 177 -24.00 -19.68 -7.85
C ARG A 177 -25.02 -20.68 -7.30
N GLN A 178 -24.83 -21.14 -6.06
CA GLN A 178 -25.75 -22.05 -5.38
C GLN A 178 -26.99 -21.34 -4.78
N GLY A 179 -27.09 -20.02 -4.94
CA GLY A 179 -28.12 -19.18 -4.32
C GLY A 179 -27.63 -18.51 -3.04
N GLY A 180 -28.34 -17.45 -2.63
CA GLY A 180 -27.92 -16.58 -1.53
C GLY A 180 -26.89 -15.51 -1.93
N TYR A 181 -26.56 -14.65 -0.99
CA TYR A 181 -25.63 -13.53 -1.15
C TYR A 181 -24.61 -13.54 -0.03
N GLU A 182 -23.42 -12.98 -0.29
CA GLU A 182 -22.44 -12.66 0.75
C GLU A 182 -23.06 -11.77 1.84
N GLN A 183 -23.86 -10.79 1.41
CA GLN A 183 -24.64 -9.94 2.30
C GLN A 183 -25.93 -9.50 1.61
N ASN A 184 -27.07 -9.74 2.28
CA ASN A 184 -28.39 -9.35 1.78
C ASN A 184 -28.65 -7.86 1.97
N TYR A 185 -29.47 -7.28 1.07
CA TYR A 185 -29.91 -5.88 1.12
C TYR A 185 -28.74 -4.90 1.26
N PHE A 186 -27.75 -5.08 0.38
CA PHE A 186 -26.54 -4.26 0.35
C PHE A 186 -26.81 -2.87 -0.27
N PHE A 187 -25.80 -2.01 -0.25
CA PHE A 187 -25.91 -0.65 -0.77
C PHE A 187 -26.21 -0.63 -2.27
N GLU A 188 -26.84 0.46 -2.73
CA GLU A 188 -26.94 0.74 -4.17
C GLU A 188 -25.53 1.03 -4.71
N ARG A 189 -25.15 0.33 -5.78
CA ARG A 189 -23.78 0.26 -6.28
C ARG A 189 -23.22 1.63 -6.68
N ASN A 190 -24.03 2.48 -7.33
CA ASN A 190 -23.57 3.78 -7.79
C ASN A 190 -23.23 4.71 -6.62
N GLU A 191 -24.10 4.80 -5.63
CA GLU A 191 -23.81 5.55 -4.40
C GLU A 191 -22.61 4.99 -3.64
N TYR A 192 -22.50 3.66 -3.56
CA TYR A 192 -21.41 2.99 -2.86
C TYR A 192 -20.04 3.39 -3.42
N ILE A 193 -19.90 3.28 -4.75
CA ILE A 193 -18.68 3.65 -5.47
C ILE A 193 -18.41 5.16 -5.35
N ASP A 194 -19.45 6.00 -5.45
CA ASP A 194 -19.29 7.45 -5.35
C ASP A 194 -18.77 7.90 -3.98
N CYS A 195 -19.19 7.25 -2.90
CA CYS A 195 -18.69 7.53 -1.55
C CYS A 195 -17.19 7.18 -1.40
N ILE A 196 -16.79 6.00 -1.87
CA ILE A 196 -15.40 5.55 -1.78
C ILE A 196 -14.49 6.39 -2.68
N LEU A 197 -14.88 6.63 -3.94
CA LEU A 197 -14.11 7.46 -4.88
C LEU A 197 -13.94 8.89 -4.38
N ARG A 198 -14.96 9.47 -3.74
CA ARG A 198 -14.85 10.80 -3.14
C ARG A 198 -13.75 10.83 -2.07
N CYS A 199 -13.72 9.85 -1.17
CA CYS A 199 -12.67 9.74 -0.17
C CYS A 199 -11.29 9.58 -0.83
N LEU A 200 -11.15 8.65 -1.78
CA LEU A 200 -9.89 8.43 -2.50
C LEU A 200 -9.38 9.72 -3.16
N ILE A 201 -10.19 10.39 -3.96
CA ILE A 201 -9.77 11.59 -4.71
C ILE A 201 -9.44 12.75 -3.75
N THR A 202 -10.15 12.87 -2.62
CA THR A 202 -9.90 13.93 -1.65
C THR A 202 -8.60 13.72 -0.86
N TYR A 203 -8.29 12.48 -0.47
CA TYR A 203 -7.22 12.20 0.50
C TYR A 203 -5.98 11.48 -0.07
N ALA A 204 -6.04 10.94 -1.29
CA ALA A 204 -4.91 10.19 -1.88
C ALA A 204 -3.62 11.00 -2.01
N GLY A 205 -3.72 12.31 -2.24
CA GLY A 205 -2.56 13.16 -2.50
C GLY A 205 -1.74 12.64 -3.68
N LYS A 206 -0.45 12.34 -3.44
CA LYS A 206 0.48 11.76 -4.44
C LYS A 206 0.68 10.24 -4.29
N ARG A 207 -0.01 9.61 -3.33
CA ARG A 207 0.18 8.18 -3.05
C ARG A 207 -0.15 7.34 -4.28
N ILE A 208 0.67 6.32 -4.54
CA ILE A 208 0.39 5.35 -5.60
C ILE A 208 -0.76 4.44 -5.14
N ILE A 209 -1.84 4.40 -5.92
CA ILE A 209 -3.05 3.64 -5.61
C ILE A 209 -3.43 2.77 -6.80
N VAL A 210 -3.73 1.51 -6.50
CA VAL A 210 -4.40 0.56 -7.38
C VAL A 210 -5.75 0.23 -6.76
N LEU A 211 -6.81 0.20 -7.58
CA LEU A 211 -8.13 -0.26 -7.13
C LEU A 211 -8.34 -1.69 -7.60
N SER A 212 -8.95 -2.51 -6.76
CA SER A 212 -9.32 -3.89 -7.11
C SER A 212 -10.74 -4.20 -6.65
N THR A 213 -11.41 -5.18 -7.27
CA THR A 213 -12.72 -5.68 -6.83
C THR A 213 -13.08 -7.00 -7.50
N PHE A 214 -13.80 -7.88 -6.79
CA PHE A 214 -14.39 -9.10 -7.35
C PHE A 214 -15.69 -8.85 -8.13
N ASP A 215 -16.40 -7.75 -7.87
CA ASP A 215 -17.67 -7.44 -8.54
C ASP A 215 -17.37 -6.79 -9.92
N PRO A 216 -17.71 -7.45 -11.04
CA PRO A 216 -17.32 -6.93 -12.35
C PRO A 216 -18.06 -5.63 -12.70
N ASP A 217 -19.27 -5.40 -12.18
CA ASP A 217 -20.00 -4.15 -12.42
C ASP A 217 -19.33 -2.98 -11.68
N CYS A 218 -18.88 -3.18 -10.45
CA CYS A 218 -18.03 -2.24 -9.72
C CYS A 218 -16.76 -1.93 -10.53
N ALA A 219 -16.07 -2.94 -11.07
CA ALA A 219 -14.88 -2.74 -11.89
C ALA A 219 -15.16 -1.85 -13.12
N SER A 220 -16.25 -2.12 -13.86
CA SER A 220 -16.71 -1.28 -14.97
C SER A 220 -17.05 0.15 -14.53
N MET A 221 -17.71 0.31 -13.39
CA MET A 221 -18.08 1.62 -12.86
C MET A 221 -16.86 2.44 -12.46
N LEU A 222 -15.88 1.82 -11.78
CA LEU A 222 -14.63 2.46 -11.41
C LEU A 222 -13.87 2.95 -12.63
N ARG A 223 -13.79 2.14 -13.69
CA ARG A 223 -13.13 2.52 -14.95
C ARG A 223 -13.80 3.70 -15.66
N ARG A 224 -15.11 3.84 -15.51
CA ARG A 224 -15.91 4.90 -16.17
C ARG A 224 -15.97 6.19 -15.35
N LYS A 225 -15.95 6.08 -14.01
CA LYS A 225 -16.08 7.23 -13.10
C LYS A 225 -14.76 7.96 -12.86
N GLN A 226 -13.62 7.30 -13.05
CA GLN A 226 -12.31 7.90 -12.84
C GLN A 226 -11.27 7.33 -13.81
N THR A 227 -10.18 8.08 -14.02
CA THR A 227 -9.05 7.68 -14.86
C THR A 227 -7.70 7.79 -14.15
N LEU A 228 -7.71 8.12 -12.86
CA LEU A 228 -6.50 8.41 -12.07
C LEU A 228 -5.84 7.13 -11.54
N PHE A 229 -6.64 6.20 -11.05
CA PHE A 229 -6.20 4.96 -10.42
C PHE A 229 -6.40 3.78 -11.38
N PRO A 230 -5.36 2.95 -11.61
CA PRO A 230 -5.50 1.68 -12.28
C PRO A 230 -6.55 0.80 -11.61
N VAL A 231 -7.36 0.10 -12.41
CA VAL A 231 -8.39 -0.83 -11.91
C VAL A 231 -8.01 -2.25 -12.30
N LEU A 232 -7.83 -3.09 -11.29
CA LEU A 232 -7.67 -4.53 -11.42
C LEU A 232 -9.00 -5.23 -11.16
N PHE A 233 -9.30 -6.25 -11.94
CA PHE A 233 -10.42 -7.15 -11.65
C PHE A 233 -9.90 -8.37 -10.89
N LEU A 234 -10.48 -8.67 -9.74
CA LEU A 234 -10.19 -9.88 -8.98
C LEU A 234 -11.08 -11.01 -9.52
N THR A 235 -10.47 -12.10 -9.98
CA THR A 235 -11.19 -13.29 -10.44
C THR A 235 -11.04 -14.41 -9.44
N GLN A 236 -12.13 -15.16 -9.22
CA GLN A 236 -12.10 -16.37 -8.39
C GLN A 236 -11.37 -17.54 -9.04
N GLY A 237 -11.04 -17.49 -10.34
CA GLY A 237 -10.45 -18.65 -11.01
C GLY A 237 -11.36 -19.90 -10.97
N ASP A 238 -10.80 -21.04 -11.38
CA ASP A 238 -11.53 -22.33 -11.40
C ASP A 238 -10.84 -23.47 -10.63
N LYS A 239 -9.69 -23.20 -9.98
CA LYS A 239 -8.92 -24.21 -9.24
C LYS A 239 -9.07 -24.17 -7.72
N GLY A 240 -9.79 -23.17 -7.19
CA GLY A 240 -9.96 -22.99 -5.75
C GLY A 240 -11.17 -23.68 -5.13
N ASP A 241 -11.07 -23.93 -3.83
CA ASP A 241 -12.13 -24.52 -3.00
C ASP A 241 -12.95 -23.43 -2.27
N TRP A 242 -13.56 -22.53 -3.04
CA TRP A 242 -14.45 -21.48 -2.52
C TRP A 242 -15.81 -21.46 -3.23
N PRO A 243 -16.87 -20.95 -2.57
CA PRO A 243 -18.16 -20.77 -3.22
C PRO A 243 -18.06 -19.87 -4.45
N GLN A 244 -18.42 -20.41 -5.62
CA GLN A 244 -18.42 -19.63 -6.85
C GLN A 244 -19.52 -18.58 -6.84
N PHE A 245 -19.20 -17.38 -7.33
CA PHE A 245 -20.20 -16.36 -7.62
C PHE A 245 -21.07 -16.74 -8.82
N LEU A 246 -22.30 -16.23 -8.83
CA LEU A 246 -23.25 -16.46 -9.93
C LEU A 246 -22.77 -15.79 -11.23
N ASP A 247 -22.03 -14.70 -11.11
CA ASP A 247 -21.54 -13.95 -12.27
C ASP A 247 -20.47 -14.71 -13.03
N VAL A 248 -20.77 -15.05 -14.28
CA VAL A 248 -19.88 -15.84 -15.14
C VAL A 248 -18.52 -15.19 -15.39
N ARG A 249 -18.42 -13.86 -15.25
CA ARG A 249 -17.16 -13.13 -15.48
C ARG A 249 -16.08 -13.48 -14.47
N THR A 250 -16.45 -14.03 -13.31
CA THR A 250 -15.51 -14.38 -12.24
C THR A 250 -14.95 -15.80 -12.34
N TRP A 251 -15.56 -16.68 -13.16
CA TRP A 251 -15.44 -18.14 -13.07
C TRP A 251 -14.10 -18.74 -13.50
N SER A 252 -13.28 -18.02 -14.26
CA SER A 252 -11.93 -18.49 -14.62
C SER A 252 -11.05 -17.30 -14.98
N VAL A 253 -9.74 -17.48 -14.88
CA VAL A 253 -8.76 -16.47 -15.27
C VAL A 253 -8.88 -16.08 -16.76
N ASN A 254 -9.27 -17.01 -17.63
CA ASN A 254 -9.47 -16.74 -19.06
C ASN A 254 -10.69 -15.85 -19.33
N ILE A 255 -11.83 -16.14 -18.67
CA ILE A 255 -13.01 -15.28 -18.79
C ILE A 255 -12.70 -13.90 -18.18
N GLY A 256 -12.01 -13.86 -17.04
CA GLY A 256 -11.54 -12.62 -16.43
C GLY A 256 -10.66 -11.79 -17.39
N LEU A 257 -9.72 -12.42 -18.09
CA LEU A 257 -8.91 -11.76 -19.12
C LEU A 257 -9.76 -11.16 -20.24
N CYS A 258 -10.72 -11.93 -20.78
CA CYS A 258 -11.64 -11.43 -21.80
C CYS A 258 -12.42 -10.20 -21.32
N PHE A 259 -12.91 -10.24 -20.07
CA PHE A 259 -13.65 -9.14 -19.46
C PHE A 259 -12.79 -7.87 -19.31
N ILE A 260 -11.58 -7.97 -18.75
CA ILE A 260 -10.72 -6.79 -18.54
C ILE A 260 -10.24 -6.17 -19.86
N VAL A 261 -10.12 -6.97 -20.92
CA VAL A 261 -9.80 -6.48 -22.27
C VAL A 261 -11.00 -5.71 -22.82
N ALA A 262 -12.20 -6.28 -22.73
CA ALA A 262 -13.44 -5.64 -23.22
C ALA A 262 -13.79 -4.34 -22.48
N GLU A 263 -13.64 -4.31 -21.15
CA GLU A 263 -13.93 -3.11 -20.34
C GLU A 263 -12.73 -2.16 -20.22
N HIS A 264 -11.63 -2.41 -20.92
CA HIS A 264 -10.42 -1.59 -20.88
C HIS A 264 -9.86 -1.36 -19.45
N LEU A 265 -10.00 -2.36 -18.58
CA LEU A 265 -9.40 -2.34 -17.23
C LEU A 265 -7.87 -2.48 -17.32
N SER A 266 -7.17 -2.07 -16.26
CA SER A 266 -5.70 -2.03 -16.24
C SER A 266 -5.08 -3.43 -16.12
N GLY A 267 -5.76 -4.35 -15.44
CA GLY A 267 -5.23 -5.70 -15.24
C GLY A 267 -6.16 -6.67 -14.54
N LEU A 268 -5.63 -7.87 -14.30
CA LEU A 268 -6.29 -8.98 -13.63
C LEU A 268 -5.53 -9.32 -12.35
N ALA A 269 -6.25 -9.65 -11.30
CA ALA A 269 -5.72 -10.25 -10.08
C ALA A 269 -6.31 -11.66 -9.93
N GLY A 270 -5.48 -12.69 -10.06
CA GLY A 270 -5.92 -14.09 -10.10
C GLY A 270 -5.24 -14.98 -9.04
N PRO A 271 -5.87 -16.11 -8.69
CA PRO A 271 -5.33 -17.02 -7.68
C PRO A 271 -4.06 -17.74 -8.17
N ALA A 272 -3.12 -17.98 -7.27
CA ALA A 272 -1.84 -18.63 -7.57
C ALA A 272 -2.03 -20.01 -8.22
N LEU A 273 -2.99 -20.80 -7.74
CA LEU A 273 -3.27 -22.15 -8.27
C LEU A 273 -3.57 -22.18 -9.77
N ASP A 274 -4.42 -21.27 -10.26
CA ASP A 274 -4.75 -21.18 -11.69
C ASP A 274 -3.49 -20.90 -12.52
N ILE A 275 -2.63 -19.99 -12.07
CA ILE A 275 -1.41 -19.58 -12.77
C ILE A 275 -0.31 -20.65 -12.72
N LEU A 276 -0.22 -21.37 -11.61
CA LEU A 276 0.71 -22.49 -11.48
C LEU A 276 0.29 -23.65 -12.39
N SER A 277 -1.02 -23.83 -12.61
CA SER A 277 -1.56 -24.86 -13.50
C SER A 277 -1.37 -24.54 -14.98
N ASP A 278 -1.40 -23.26 -15.37
CA ASP A 278 -1.11 -22.78 -16.72
C ASP A 278 -0.19 -21.54 -16.67
N LYS A 279 1.12 -21.79 -16.68
CA LYS A 279 2.13 -20.72 -16.63
C LYS A 279 2.16 -19.87 -17.90
N ASP A 280 1.69 -20.39 -19.04
CA ASP A 280 1.67 -19.63 -20.28
C ASP A 280 0.59 -18.54 -20.24
N PHE A 281 -0.40 -18.64 -19.34
CA PHE A 281 -1.37 -17.58 -19.08
C PHE A 281 -0.72 -16.23 -18.78
N VAL A 282 0.44 -16.19 -18.12
CA VAL A 282 1.17 -14.95 -17.85
C VAL A 282 1.51 -14.22 -19.17
N LYS A 283 1.98 -14.95 -20.19
CA LYS A 283 2.27 -14.38 -21.50
C LYS A 283 1.00 -13.86 -22.18
N HIS A 284 -0.11 -14.58 -22.06
CA HIS A 284 -1.39 -14.15 -22.64
C HIS A 284 -1.86 -12.81 -22.07
N VAL A 285 -1.75 -12.62 -20.75
CA VAL A 285 -2.11 -11.34 -20.11
C VAL A 285 -1.20 -10.21 -20.59
N LYS A 286 0.12 -10.44 -20.61
CA LYS A 286 1.12 -9.45 -21.06
C LYS A 286 0.97 -9.06 -22.54
N ASN A 287 0.68 -10.04 -23.41
CA ASN A 287 0.46 -9.79 -24.84
C ASN A 287 -0.77 -8.91 -25.10
N ASN A 288 -1.71 -8.85 -24.15
CA ASN A 288 -2.86 -7.94 -24.20
C ASN A 288 -2.58 -6.57 -23.51
N GLY A 289 -1.33 -6.30 -23.12
CA GLY A 289 -0.94 -5.06 -22.45
C GLY A 289 -1.58 -4.89 -21.07
N LYS A 290 -1.89 -5.99 -20.39
CA LYS A 290 -2.57 -6.00 -19.09
C LYS A 290 -1.59 -6.31 -17.96
N LEU A 291 -1.85 -5.74 -16.80
CA LEU A 291 -1.16 -6.09 -15.56
C LEU A 291 -1.69 -7.42 -15.01
N LEU A 292 -0.81 -8.19 -14.38
CA LEU A 292 -1.14 -9.45 -13.73
C LEU A 292 -0.65 -9.46 -12.28
N PHE A 293 -1.60 -9.44 -11.35
CA PHE A 293 -1.37 -9.60 -9.92
C PHE A 293 -1.79 -11.00 -9.50
N ILE A 294 -1.04 -11.63 -8.60
CA ILE A 294 -1.33 -12.98 -8.13
C ILE A 294 -1.61 -12.94 -6.63
N TRP A 295 -2.70 -13.57 -6.20
CA TRP A 295 -3.08 -13.72 -4.79
C TRP A 295 -3.24 -15.20 -4.41
N GLY A 296 -3.29 -15.50 -3.11
CA GLY A 296 -3.61 -16.83 -2.58
C GLY A 296 -2.56 -17.38 -1.63
N ASP A 297 -2.99 -18.21 -0.70
CA ASP A 297 -2.20 -18.74 0.41
C ASP A 297 -0.92 -19.48 -0.07
N GLU A 298 -0.95 -20.07 -1.28
CA GLU A 298 0.20 -20.73 -1.88
C GLU A 298 1.34 -19.76 -2.19
N ALA A 299 1.03 -18.48 -2.42
CA ALA A 299 2.02 -17.43 -2.69
C ALA A 299 2.91 -17.13 -1.48
N THR A 300 2.53 -17.57 -0.28
CA THR A 300 3.33 -17.45 0.96
C THR A 300 4.50 -18.44 0.99
N ASN A 301 4.44 -19.52 0.20
CA ASN A 301 5.55 -20.47 0.09
C ASN A 301 6.71 -19.88 -0.75
N LYS A 302 7.91 -19.77 -0.16
CA LYS A 302 9.12 -19.19 -0.80
C LYS A 302 9.40 -19.72 -2.21
N ASP A 303 9.27 -21.03 -2.45
CA ASP A 303 9.55 -21.63 -3.75
C ASP A 303 8.47 -21.25 -4.79
N VAL A 304 7.21 -21.19 -4.34
CA VAL A 304 6.09 -20.74 -5.16
C VAL A 304 6.22 -19.25 -5.49
N SER A 305 6.47 -18.40 -4.50
CA SER A 305 6.67 -16.96 -4.70
C SER A 305 7.81 -16.72 -5.70
N LYS A 306 8.94 -17.43 -5.52
CA LYS A 306 10.09 -17.33 -6.43
C LYS A 306 9.72 -17.76 -7.85
N CYS A 307 9.02 -18.89 -8.00
CA CYS A 307 8.54 -19.34 -9.30
C CYS A 307 7.64 -18.29 -9.97
N LEU A 308 6.71 -17.70 -9.23
CA LEU A 308 5.80 -16.66 -9.74
C LEU A 308 6.56 -15.38 -10.14
N ILE A 309 7.53 -14.95 -9.34
CA ILE A 309 8.41 -13.82 -9.64
C ILE A 309 9.24 -14.08 -10.91
N ASP A 310 9.76 -15.30 -11.08
CA ASP A 310 10.53 -15.70 -12.26
C ASP A 310 9.68 -15.69 -13.54
N LEU A 311 8.38 -15.94 -13.43
CA LEU A 311 7.40 -15.79 -14.52
C LEU A 311 7.13 -14.33 -14.92
N LYS A 312 7.68 -13.34 -14.22
CA LYS A 312 7.55 -11.89 -14.52
C LYS A 312 6.12 -11.35 -14.37
N ILE A 313 5.41 -11.81 -13.35
CA ILE A 313 4.17 -11.16 -12.88
C ILE A 313 4.43 -9.71 -12.41
N ASP A 314 3.39 -8.89 -12.35
CA ASP A 314 3.52 -7.47 -11.96
C ASP A 314 3.43 -7.25 -10.45
N GLY A 315 2.59 -8.02 -9.77
CA GLY A 315 2.39 -7.94 -8.33
C GLY A 315 2.10 -9.32 -7.72
N LEU A 316 2.56 -9.52 -6.49
CA LEU A 316 2.27 -10.68 -5.67
C LEU A 316 1.62 -10.19 -4.37
N ILE A 317 0.47 -10.74 -4.04
CA ILE A 317 -0.37 -10.44 -2.88
C ILE A 317 -0.31 -11.67 -1.96
N PHE A 318 0.26 -11.54 -0.76
CA PHE A 318 0.47 -12.66 0.16
C PHE A 318 0.49 -12.20 1.63
N ASP A 319 0.18 -13.14 2.54
CA ASP A 319 0.21 -12.94 3.98
C ASP A 319 1.59 -13.30 4.61
N HIS A 320 1.76 -13.08 5.91
CA HIS A 320 2.90 -13.57 6.70
C HIS A 320 4.30 -13.05 6.25
N VAL A 321 4.33 -11.74 6.05
CA VAL A 321 5.47 -10.88 5.68
C VAL A 321 6.81 -11.21 6.37
N ALA A 322 6.79 -11.53 7.67
CA ALA A 322 8.00 -11.73 8.47
C ALA A 322 8.78 -13.00 8.08
N GLU A 323 8.12 -13.99 7.49
CA GLU A 323 8.74 -15.29 7.17
C GLU A 323 9.49 -15.27 5.82
N LEU A 324 9.17 -14.30 4.96
CA LEU A 324 9.71 -14.18 3.62
C LEU A 324 10.99 -13.34 3.55
N LYS A 325 11.23 -12.44 4.51
CA LYS A 325 12.49 -11.70 4.59
C LYS A 325 13.53 -12.50 5.39
N ASP A 326 14.57 -12.97 4.70
CA ASP A 326 15.79 -13.41 5.39
C ASP A 326 16.36 -12.22 6.18
N GLU A 327 16.86 -12.46 7.40
CA GLU A 327 17.33 -11.44 8.36
C GLU A 327 18.36 -10.42 7.80
N HIS A 328 18.88 -10.66 6.60
CA HIS A 328 19.91 -9.86 5.93
C HIS A 328 19.40 -9.13 4.66
N SER A 329 18.11 -9.21 4.33
CA SER A 329 17.51 -8.63 3.11
C SER A 329 16.48 -7.54 3.43
N THR A 330 16.94 -6.39 3.93
CA THR A 330 16.12 -5.16 3.94
C THR A 330 16.21 -4.50 2.57
N THR A 331 15.47 -5.03 1.60
CA THR A 331 15.17 -4.28 0.36
C THR A 331 14.42 -3.00 0.72
N GLU A 332 14.96 -1.87 0.26
CA GLU A 332 14.34 -0.56 0.35
C GLU A 332 13.05 -0.53 -0.49
N ASN A 333 12.05 0.21 -0.02
CA ASN A 333 10.79 0.44 -0.74
C ASN A 333 11.08 1.07 -2.12
N LEU A 334 10.44 0.53 -3.16
CA LEU A 334 10.68 0.92 -4.55
C LEU A 334 10.43 2.41 -4.79
N PHE A 335 9.37 2.97 -4.23
CA PHE A 335 8.98 4.36 -4.46
C PHE A 335 9.94 5.34 -3.81
N ILE A 336 10.52 4.97 -2.66
CA ILE A 336 11.60 5.75 -2.02
C ILE A 336 12.86 5.70 -2.89
N ALA A 337 13.20 4.52 -3.42
CA ALA A 337 14.37 4.35 -4.28
C ALA A 337 14.22 5.14 -5.58
N GLU A 338 13.05 5.09 -6.22
CA GLU A 338 12.73 5.84 -7.45
C GLU A 338 12.78 7.36 -7.23
N GLU A 339 12.13 7.88 -6.18
CA GLU A 339 12.18 9.33 -5.89
C GLU A 339 13.61 9.80 -5.62
N ARG A 340 14.42 9.01 -4.92
CA ARG A 340 15.84 9.32 -4.69
C ARG A 340 16.62 9.39 -5.99
N GLU A 341 16.44 8.42 -6.89
CA GLU A 341 17.11 8.40 -8.18
C GLU A 341 16.71 9.61 -9.03
N GLU A 342 15.42 9.96 -9.05
CA GLU A 342 14.93 11.16 -9.74
C GLU A 342 15.54 12.45 -9.17
N LEU A 343 15.62 12.58 -7.84
CA LEU A 343 16.25 13.71 -7.17
C LEU A 343 17.75 13.78 -7.46
N GLU A 344 18.44 12.65 -7.53
CA GLU A 344 19.86 12.60 -7.89
C GLU A 344 20.09 13.06 -9.33
N VAL A 345 19.28 12.58 -10.27
CA VAL A 345 19.31 13.03 -11.68
C VAL A 345 19.05 14.53 -11.78
N LEU A 346 18.05 15.05 -11.06
CA LEU A 346 17.71 16.48 -11.07
C LEU A 346 18.83 17.34 -10.47
N ASN A 347 19.44 16.89 -9.37
CA ASN A 347 20.56 17.57 -8.73
C ASN A 347 21.79 17.60 -9.63
N ASN A 348 22.12 16.48 -10.26
CA ASN A 348 23.20 16.38 -11.24
C ASN A 348 22.98 17.31 -12.43
N PHE A 349 21.74 17.38 -12.94
CA PHE A 349 21.38 18.32 -14.00
C PHE A 349 21.58 19.78 -13.55
N ARG A 350 21.08 20.14 -12.36
CA ARG A 350 21.20 21.49 -11.81
C ARG A 350 22.66 21.89 -11.59
N GLN A 351 23.48 20.98 -11.07
CA GLN A 351 24.91 21.21 -10.86
C GLN A 351 25.63 21.45 -12.19
N LYS A 352 25.32 20.66 -13.23
CA LYS A 352 25.87 20.86 -14.57
C LYS A 352 25.48 22.21 -15.19
N GLN A 353 24.25 22.68 -14.97
CA GLN A 353 23.82 24.02 -15.41
C GLN A 353 24.58 25.12 -14.66
N LEU A 354 24.82 24.95 -13.36
CA LEU A 354 25.58 25.89 -12.55
C LEU A 354 27.05 25.97 -13.02
N GLU A 355 27.67 24.83 -13.30
CA GLU A 355 29.04 24.76 -13.84
C GLU A 355 29.17 25.44 -15.20
N LEU A 356 28.19 25.24 -16.09
CA LEU A 356 28.14 25.91 -17.40
C LEU A 356 28.05 27.43 -17.22
N LYS A 357 27.17 27.91 -16.34
CA LYS A 357 27.01 29.33 -16.06
C LYS A 357 28.28 29.93 -15.44
N TYR A 358 28.94 29.21 -14.52
CA TYR A 358 30.20 29.64 -13.93
C TYR A 358 31.33 29.77 -14.97
N ARG A 359 31.44 28.80 -15.90
CA ARG A 359 32.42 28.86 -16.98
C ARG A 359 32.18 30.04 -17.93
N GLN A 360 30.93 30.33 -18.27
CA GLN A 360 30.58 31.50 -19.09
C GLN A 360 30.99 32.80 -18.40
N LEU A 361 30.73 32.90 -17.09
CA LEU A 361 31.08 34.08 -16.29
C LEU A 361 32.61 34.27 -16.19
N LEU A 362 33.37 33.18 -16.08
CA LEU A 362 34.84 33.24 -16.12
C LEU A 362 35.36 33.74 -17.48
N GLN A 363 34.81 33.24 -18.59
CA GLN A 363 35.18 33.71 -19.93
C GLN A 363 34.86 35.20 -20.14
N GLU A 364 33.69 35.64 -19.66
CA GLU A 364 33.31 37.04 -19.71
C GLU A 364 34.28 37.89 -18.87
N LEU A 365 34.64 37.43 -17.68
CA LEU A 365 35.58 38.12 -16.80
C LEU A 365 37.01 38.20 -17.41
N GLU A 366 37.50 37.12 -18.01
CA GLU A 366 38.77 37.10 -18.77
C GLU A 366 38.75 38.07 -19.96
N SER A 367 37.62 38.13 -20.68
CA SER A 367 37.45 39.07 -21.80
C SER A 367 37.48 40.53 -21.34
N LEU A 368 36.85 40.83 -20.20
CA LEU A 368 36.84 42.16 -19.59
C LEU A 368 38.23 42.56 -19.06
N GLN A 369 38.96 41.62 -18.45
CA GLN A 369 40.34 41.86 -18.02
C GLN A 369 41.26 42.15 -19.20
N SER A 370 41.16 41.35 -20.27
CA SER A 370 41.94 41.55 -21.49
C SER A 370 41.62 42.91 -22.15
N ALA A 371 40.34 43.29 -22.22
CA ALA A 371 39.92 44.60 -22.74
C ALA A 371 40.46 45.76 -21.89
N ARG A 372 40.51 45.59 -20.56
CA ARG A 372 41.08 46.58 -19.65
C ARG A 372 42.60 46.72 -19.84
N GLU A 373 43.34 45.62 -19.96
CA GLU A 373 44.79 45.68 -20.21
C GLU A 373 45.13 46.38 -21.53
N ILE A 374 44.34 46.14 -22.59
CA ILE A 374 44.49 46.85 -23.87
C ILE A 374 44.24 48.35 -23.70
N ASN A 375 43.25 48.74 -22.89
CA ASN A 375 42.97 50.14 -22.60
C ASN A 375 44.05 50.80 -21.72
N ASP A 376 44.61 50.09 -20.75
CA ASP A 376 45.69 50.61 -19.91
C ASP A 376 47.01 50.77 -20.72
N LEU A 377 47.27 49.88 -21.70
CA LEU A 377 48.38 50.00 -22.65
C LEU A 377 48.21 51.18 -23.62
N SER A 378 46.99 51.45 -24.09
CA SER A 378 46.71 52.60 -24.96
C SER A 378 46.84 53.94 -24.21
N ILE A 379 46.50 53.99 -22.92
CA ILE A 379 46.69 55.17 -22.07
C ILE A 379 48.18 55.42 -21.77
N SER A 380 49.00 54.37 -21.62
CA SER A 380 50.45 54.51 -21.36
C SER A 380 51.26 55.01 -22.56
N THR A 381 50.75 54.84 -23.78
CA THR A 381 51.42 55.27 -25.03
C THR A 381 51.06 56.68 -25.48
N THR A 382 50.12 57.33 -24.79
CA THR A 382 49.76 58.74 -24.97
C THR A 382 50.12 59.57 -23.74
N ASN A 383 51.42 59.77 -23.51
CA ASN A 383 51.92 60.86 -22.66
C ASN A 383 52.67 61.87 -23.54
N GLN A 384 51.88 62.70 -24.23
CA GLN A 384 52.27 64.07 -24.62
C GLN A 384 51.19 64.99 -24.04
N PRO A 385 51.57 66.11 -23.40
CA PRO A 385 50.60 66.94 -22.69
C PRO A 385 49.88 67.85 -23.67
N SER A 386 48.54 67.83 -23.66
CA SER A 386 47.77 68.94 -24.17
C SER A 386 46.45 69.12 -23.39
N GLU A 387 46.35 70.34 -22.90
CA GLU A 387 45.29 71.09 -22.24
C GLU A 387 43.82 70.62 -22.35
N SER A 388 43.17 70.69 -21.18
CA SER A 388 41.77 71.06 -20.86
C SER A 388 40.69 71.05 -21.95
N ILE A 389 39.57 70.39 -21.65
CA ILE A 389 38.20 70.92 -21.80
C ILE A 389 37.27 70.22 -20.78
N GLU A 390 36.46 71.04 -20.09
CA GLU A 390 35.38 70.69 -19.16
C GLU A 390 34.12 70.14 -19.88
N GLY A 391 33.31 69.33 -19.19
CA GLY A 391 31.94 68.96 -19.62
C GLY A 391 31.55 67.50 -19.33
N VAL A 392 31.02 67.15 -18.15
CA VAL A 392 29.56 66.97 -17.88
C VAL A 392 28.98 65.66 -18.49
N ASP A 393 28.83 64.59 -17.70
CA ASP A 393 27.59 64.22 -16.98
C ASP A 393 27.49 62.72 -16.65
N SER A 394 26.84 62.48 -15.51
CA SER A 394 26.48 61.23 -14.87
C SER A 394 25.59 60.29 -15.70
N ILE A 395 25.93 58.99 -15.74
CA ILE A 395 24.95 57.90 -15.86
C ILE A 395 25.35 56.77 -14.90
N SER A 396 24.77 56.80 -13.70
CA SER A 396 24.64 55.63 -12.83
C SER A 396 23.40 54.86 -13.29
N GLU A 397 23.58 53.79 -14.07
CA GLU A 397 22.49 52.89 -14.39
C GLU A 397 22.47 51.66 -13.47
N ASN A 398 21.31 51.53 -12.83
CA ASN A 398 20.93 50.51 -11.87
C ASN A 398 21.06 49.09 -12.44
N ILE A 399 21.92 48.27 -11.85
CA ILE A 399 21.79 46.82 -11.92
C ILE A 399 20.76 46.41 -10.87
N SER A 400 19.50 46.28 -11.31
CA SER A 400 18.45 45.65 -10.52
C SER A 400 18.74 44.15 -10.43
N ILE A 401 19.13 43.69 -9.24
CA ILE A 401 19.21 42.26 -8.92
C ILE A 401 17.79 41.75 -8.78
N ASP A 402 17.29 41.06 -9.80
CA ASP A 402 16.01 40.34 -9.75
C ASP A 402 16.09 39.26 -8.66
N SER A 403 15.26 39.43 -7.62
CA SER A 403 15.28 38.67 -6.37
C SER A 403 14.27 37.51 -6.34
N ASN A 404 13.84 37.02 -7.51
CA ASN A 404 12.85 35.94 -7.61
C ASN A 404 13.44 34.51 -7.62
N PHE A 405 14.33 34.20 -6.68
CA PHE A 405 14.69 32.81 -6.34
C PHE A 405 14.74 32.60 -4.83
N LYS A 406 13.61 32.84 -4.16
CA LYS A 406 13.34 32.34 -2.81
C LYS A 406 11.89 31.87 -2.72
N HIS A 407 11.67 30.59 -3.02
CA HIS A 407 10.72 29.67 -2.38
C HIS A 407 10.47 28.45 -3.28
N VAL A 408 11.38 27.47 -3.19
CA VAL A 408 11.05 26.04 -3.27
C VAL A 408 12.06 25.32 -2.38
N MET A 409 11.68 25.04 -1.14
CA MET A 409 12.17 24.02 -0.22
C MET A 409 11.15 23.92 0.89
#